data_AF-Q8CE37-F1
#
_entry.id   AF-Q8CE37-F1
#
_cell.length_a   1.000
_cell.length_b   1.000
_cell.length_c   1.000
_cell.angle_alpha   90.00
_cell.angle_beta   90.00
_cell.angle_gamma   90.00
#
_symmetry.space_group_name_H-M   'P 1'
#
loop_
_entity.id
_entity.type
_entity.pdbx_description
1 polymer ?
#
loop_
_entity_poly.entity_id
_entity_poly.type
_entity_poly.pdbx_seq_one_letter_code
_entity_poly.pdbx_strand_id
1 'polypeptide(L)'
;RFNTFRSYAAEGPQEWVFQECKDLNAVAFRFKDKERPRGYTSKIAGKLHYYPLNGVLTAEYLLEEFRPDLIDMVLDKLRPENVRVAIVSKSFEGKTDRTEQWYGTQYKQEAIPEDIIQGCKINRL
;
A
#
# COMPACT_ATOMS: atom_id res chain seq x y z
N ARG A 1 12.80 2.53 6.17
CA ARG A 1 13.82 1.53 6.61
C ARG A 1 13.29 0.15 6.31
N PHE A 2 13.99 -0.68 5.54
CA PHE A 2 13.56 -2.05 5.20
C PHE A 2 13.47 -3.01 6.39
N ASN A 3 14.10 -2.65 7.53
CA ASN A 3 14.13 -3.48 8.75
C ASN A 3 12.76 -3.80 9.36
N THR A 4 11.73 -2.98 9.14
CA THR A 4 10.40 -3.25 9.67
C THR A 4 9.71 -4.37 8.89
N PHE A 5 9.82 -4.38 7.55
CA PHE A 5 9.32 -5.49 6.74
C PHE A 5 10.03 -6.81 7.08
N ARG A 6 11.30 -6.71 7.51
CA ARG A 6 12.10 -7.86 7.96
C ARG A 6 11.55 -8.54 9.21
N SER A 7 11.13 -7.77 10.23
CA SER A 7 10.56 -8.38 11.45
C SER A 7 9.25 -9.09 11.14
N TYR A 8 8.40 -8.47 10.31
CA TYR A 8 7.15 -9.09 9.86
C TYR A 8 7.36 -10.36 9.02
N ALA A 9 8.35 -10.38 8.13
CA ALA A 9 8.65 -11.58 7.33
C ALA A 9 9.25 -12.72 8.17
N ALA A 10 9.94 -12.43 9.27
CA ALA A 10 10.51 -13.45 10.15
C ALA A 10 9.48 -14.08 11.09
N GLU A 11 8.53 -13.27 11.59
CA GLU A 11 7.45 -13.73 12.46
C GLU A 11 6.32 -14.43 11.68
N GLY A 12 6.22 -14.15 10.37
CA GLY A 12 5.18 -14.68 9.49
C GLY A 12 3.81 -14.03 9.72
N PRO A 13 2.82 -14.33 8.87
CA PRO A 13 1.47 -13.76 8.98
C PRO A 13 0.82 -14.11 10.33
N GLN A 14 0.42 -13.08 11.08
CA GLN A 14 -0.19 -13.22 12.40
C GLN A 14 -1.72 -13.18 12.31
N GLU A 15 -2.38 -14.30 12.59
CA GLU A 15 -3.85 -14.40 12.52
C GLU A 15 -4.54 -13.46 13.52
N TRP A 16 -3.98 -13.27 14.72
CA TRP A 16 -4.56 -12.38 15.72
C TRP A 16 -4.61 -10.92 15.25
N VAL A 17 -3.62 -10.47 14.46
CA VAL A 17 -3.61 -9.12 13.86
C VAL A 17 -4.74 -8.99 12.83
N PHE A 18 -4.92 -10.02 12.00
CA PHE A 18 -6.04 -10.05 11.05
C PHE A 18 -7.39 -10.01 11.78
N GLN A 19 -7.54 -10.78 12.85
CA GLN A 19 -8.77 -10.82 13.64
C GLN A 19 -9.05 -9.47 14.31
N GLU A 20 -8.04 -8.81 14.87
CA GLU A 20 -8.17 -7.46 15.42
C GLU A 20 -8.63 -6.45 14.34
N CYS A 21 -8.01 -6.46 13.17
CA CYS A 21 -8.44 -5.61 12.05
C CYS A 21 -9.87 -5.90 11.61
N LYS A 22 -10.26 -7.17 11.57
CA LYS A 22 -11.63 -7.60 11.23
C LYS A 22 -12.64 -7.07 12.24
N ASP A 23 -12.34 -7.17 13.53
CA ASP A 23 -13.22 -6.70 14.60
C ASP A 23 -13.35 -5.17 14.61
N LEU A 24 -12.23 -4.44 14.44
CA LEU A 24 -12.24 -2.98 14.32
C LEU A 24 -13.07 -2.51 13.13
N ASN A 25 -12.93 -3.15 11.97
CA ASN A 25 -13.71 -2.79 10.78
C ASN A 25 -15.19 -3.13 10.94
N ALA A 26 -15.54 -4.24 11.58
CA ALA A 26 -16.92 -4.59 11.86
C ALA A 26 -17.60 -3.55 12.76
N VAL A 27 -16.90 -3.08 13.80
CA VAL A 27 -17.36 -1.99 14.67
C VAL A 27 -17.50 -0.69 13.89
N ALA A 28 -16.49 -0.32 13.08
CA ALA A 28 -16.51 0.89 12.27
C ALA A 28 -17.67 0.91 11.27
N PHE A 29 -18.02 -0.24 10.69
CA PHE A 29 -19.18 -0.36 9.80
C PHE A 29 -20.50 -0.27 10.57
N ARG A 30 -20.61 -0.97 11.70
CA ARG A 30 -21.82 -1.00 12.53
C ARG A 30 -22.22 0.39 13.04
N PHE A 31 -21.25 1.20 13.44
CA PHE A 31 -21.46 2.55 13.99
C PHE A 31 -21.10 3.65 13.00
N LYS A 32 -21.11 3.35 11.70
CA LYS A 32 -20.78 4.31 10.67
C LYS A 32 -21.79 5.46 10.63
N ASP A 33 -21.28 6.68 10.65
CA ASP A 33 -22.09 7.88 10.51
C ASP A 33 -22.78 7.96 9.14
N LYS A 34 -23.93 8.65 9.13
CA LYS A 34 -24.68 8.91 7.91
C LYS A 34 -23.89 9.84 6.98
N GLU A 35 -23.56 9.34 5.79
CA GLU A 35 -22.86 10.10 4.76
C GLU A 35 -23.77 11.15 4.08
N ARG A 36 -23.16 12.22 3.55
CA ARG A 36 -23.88 13.23 2.76
C ARG A 36 -24.33 12.61 1.44
N PRO A 37 -25.59 12.83 0.99
CA PRO A 37 -26.16 12.14 -0.17
C PRO A 37 -25.31 12.19 -1.43
N ARG A 38 -24.76 13.36 -1.79
CA ARG A 38 -23.95 13.56 -3.00
C ARG A 38 -22.68 12.70 -3.01
N GLY A 39 -21.97 12.62 -1.88
CA GLY A 39 -20.75 11.82 -1.78
C GLY A 39 -21.08 10.33 -1.76
N TYR A 40 -22.15 9.98 -1.06
CA TYR A 40 -22.57 8.59 -0.91
C TYR A 40 -22.94 7.95 -2.25
N THR A 41 -23.80 8.60 -3.05
CA THR A 41 -24.21 8.05 -4.35
C THR A 41 -23.03 7.90 -5.31
N SER A 42 -22.15 8.89 -5.38
CA SER A 42 -20.94 8.83 -6.22
C SER A 42 -20.02 7.68 -5.81
N LYS A 43 -19.79 7.50 -4.50
CA LYS A 43 -18.95 6.42 -3.98
C LYS A 43 -19.57 5.04 -4.28
N ILE A 44 -20.86 4.86 -3.98
CA ILE A 44 -21.55 3.58 -4.21
C ILE A 44 -21.64 3.25 -5.71
N ALA A 45 -21.89 4.23 -6.58
CA ALA A 45 -21.89 4.01 -8.02
C ALA A 45 -20.56 3.44 -8.53
N GLY A 46 -19.43 3.94 -8.03
CA GLY A 46 -18.11 3.38 -8.34
C GLY A 46 -17.94 1.94 -7.87
N LYS A 47 -18.46 1.60 -6.68
CA LYS A 47 -18.35 0.25 -6.09
C LYS A 47 -19.16 -0.81 -6.83
N LEU A 48 -20.28 -0.43 -7.45
CA LEU A 48 -21.13 -1.37 -8.20
C LEU A 48 -20.40 -2.06 -9.36
N HIS A 49 -19.27 -1.51 -9.82
CA HIS A 49 -18.44 -2.14 -10.85
C HIS A 49 -17.55 -3.28 -10.31
N TYR A 50 -17.33 -3.36 -9.00
CA TYR A 50 -16.39 -4.29 -8.38
C TYR A 50 -17.06 -5.35 -7.53
N TYR A 51 -18.26 -5.08 -7.00
CA TYR A 51 -18.93 -5.94 -6.04
C TYR A 51 -20.37 -6.26 -6.45
N PRO A 52 -20.90 -7.45 -6.09
CA PRO A 52 -22.31 -7.76 -6.22
C PRO A 52 -23.18 -6.75 -5.45
N LEU A 53 -24.41 -6.52 -5.91
CA LEU A 53 -25.32 -5.53 -5.30
C LEU A 53 -25.49 -5.75 -3.78
N ASN A 54 -25.60 -7.01 -3.35
CA ASN A 54 -25.81 -7.34 -1.94
C ASN A 54 -24.60 -7.03 -1.04
N GLY A 55 -23.39 -6.93 -1.61
CA GLY A 55 -22.15 -6.66 -0.87
C GLY A 55 -21.63 -5.22 -1.00
N VAL A 56 -22.27 -4.38 -1.81
CA VAL A 56 -21.71 -3.06 -2.19
C VAL A 56 -21.46 -2.12 -0.99
N LEU A 57 -22.22 -2.30 0.09
CA LEU A 57 -22.07 -1.50 1.30
C LEU A 57 -21.02 -2.05 2.26
N THR A 58 -20.83 -3.37 2.30
CA THR A 58 -20.01 -4.09 3.28
C THR A 58 -18.62 -4.46 2.78
N ALA A 59 -18.44 -4.64 1.47
CA ALA A 59 -17.24 -5.25 0.89
C ALA A 59 -15.91 -4.52 1.16
N GLU A 60 -15.95 -3.19 1.37
CA GLU A 60 -14.75 -2.42 1.75
C GLU A 60 -14.48 -2.40 3.27
N TYR A 61 -15.38 -2.95 4.08
CA TYR A 61 -15.27 -2.96 5.53
C TYR A 61 -14.99 -4.37 6.05
N LEU A 62 -15.87 -5.32 5.71
CA LEU A 62 -15.85 -6.64 6.33
C LEU A 62 -14.73 -7.49 5.73
N LEU A 63 -13.76 -7.85 6.58
CA LEU A 63 -12.74 -8.83 6.25
C LEU A 63 -13.29 -10.22 6.55
N GLU A 64 -13.21 -11.13 5.59
CA GLU A 64 -13.83 -12.46 5.71
C GLU A 64 -12.80 -13.53 6.06
N GLU A 65 -11.82 -13.74 5.17
CA GLU A 65 -10.85 -14.85 5.22
C GLU A 65 -9.44 -14.38 5.58
N PHE A 66 -8.79 -15.08 6.51
CA PHE A 66 -7.36 -14.95 6.73
C PHE A 66 -6.60 -15.78 5.69
N ARG A 67 -5.81 -15.11 4.85
CA ARG A 67 -5.08 -15.71 3.73
C ARG A 67 -3.57 -15.50 3.87
N PRO A 68 -2.89 -16.29 4.74
CA PRO A 68 -1.46 -16.15 4.97
C PRO A 68 -0.63 -16.35 3.69
N ASP A 69 -1.09 -17.22 2.79
CA ASP A 69 -0.50 -17.46 1.48
C ASP A 69 -0.43 -16.19 0.61
N LEU A 70 -1.50 -15.39 0.62
CA LEU A 70 -1.55 -14.13 -0.11
C LEU A 70 -0.69 -13.05 0.56
N ILE A 71 -0.65 -13.03 1.89
CA ILE A 71 0.20 -12.10 2.65
C ILE A 71 1.67 -12.36 2.32
N ASP A 72 2.11 -13.61 2.37
CA ASP A 72 3.47 -14.01 2.03
C ASP A 72 3.82 -13.70 0.57
N MET A 73 2.88 -13.97 -0.35
CA MET A 73 3.04 -13.65 -1.77
C MET A 73 3.28 -12.15 -2.01
N VAL A 74 2.59 -11.27 -1.28
CA VAL A 74 2.80 -9.82 -1.37
C VAL A 74 4.11 -9.41 -0.69
N LEU A 75 4.41 -9.93 0.50
CA LEU A 75 5.65 -9.66 1.22
C LEU A 75 6.89 -10.07 0.39
N ASP A 76 6.80 -11.15 -0.38
CA ASP A 76 7.84 -11.60 -1.30
C ASP A 76 8.15 -10.57 -2.42
N LYS A 77 7.21 -9.69 -2.76
CA LYS A 77 7.45 -8.62 -3.75
C LYS A 77 8.13 -7.40 -3.16
N LEU A 78 8.09 -7.22 -1.84
CA LEU A 78 8.66 -6.06 -1.14
C LEU A 78 10.18 -6.22 -0.92
N ARG A 79 10.92 -6.42 -2.01
CA ARG A 79 12.38 -6.62 -1.99
C ARG A 79 13.12 -5.42 -2.61
N PRO A 80 14.38 -5.17 -2.22
CA PRO A 80 15.17 -4.06 -2.76
C PRO A 80 15.27 -4.05 -4.29
N GLU A 81 15.25 -5.22 -4.93
CA GLU A 81 15.34 -5.33 -6.39
C GLU A 81 14.09 -4.81 -7.11
N ASN A 82 12.95 -4.73 -6.41
CA ASN A 82 11.68 -4.28 -6.95
C ASN A 82 11.35 -2.81 -6.59
N VAL A 83 12.29 -2.08 -5.96
CA VAL A 83 12.00 -0.75 -5.41
C VAL A 83 12.11 0.36 -6.45
N ARG A 84 11.29 1.41 -6.27
CA ARG A 84 11.47 2.73 -6.88
C ARG A 84 11.51 3.77 -5.78
N VAL A 85 12.51 4.64 -5.80
CA VAL A 85 12.70 5.70 -4.79
C VAL A 85 12.55 7.06 -5.46
N ALA A 86 11.73 7.91 -4.87
CA ALA A 86 11.57 9.30 -5.27
C ALA A 86 11.95 10.21 -4.09
N ILE A 87 12.85 11.17 -4.31
CA ILE A 87 13.27 12.14 -3.31
C ILE A 87 12.82 13.51 -3.77
N VAL A 88 11.99 14.17 -2.97
CA VAL A 88 11.47 15.51 -3.26
C VAL A 88 12.09 16.49 -2.28
N SER A 89 12.91 17.41 -2.78
CA SER A 89 13.58 18.44 -1.98
C SER A 89 13.98 19.64 -2.82
N LYS A 90 13.93 20.84 -2.22
CA LYS A 90 14.45 22.08 -2.83
C LYS A 90 15.97 22.07 -3.02
N SER A 91 16.70 21.20 -2.32
CA SER A 91 18.16 21.05 -2.47
C SER A 91 18.62 20.61 -3.87
N PHE A 92 17.69 20.14 -4.72
CA PHE A 92 17.92 19.73 -6.10
C PHE A 92 17.61 20.82 -7.14
N GLU A 93 17.23 22.03 -6.71
CA GLU A 93 17.05 23.17 -7.61
C GLU A 93 18.35 23.47 -8.38
N GLY A 94 18.24 23.63 -9.70
CA GLY A 94 19.39 23.76 -10.61
C GLY A 94 20.21 22.48 -10.83
N LYS A 95 19.87 21.35 -10.20
CA LYS A 95 20.61 20.06 -10.30
C LYS A 95 19.82 18.96 -11.01
N THR A 96 18.73 19.33 -11.67
CA THR A 96 17.85 18.43 -12.44
C THR A 96 18.13 18.60 -13.93
N ASP A 97 17.94 17.53 -14.70
CA ASP A 97 18.29 17.47 -16.12
C ASP A 97 17.09 17.11 -17.02
N ARG A 98 15.91 16.90 -16.43
CA ARG A 98 14.68 16.57 -17.15
C ARG A 98 13.52 17.42 -16.69
N THR A 99 12.58 17.60 -17.60
CA THR A 99 11.33 18.32 -17.41
C THR A 99 10.18 17.44 -17.86
N GLU A 100 9.22 17.20 -16.97
CA GLU A 100 7.98 16.49 -17.32
C GLU A 100 7.13 17.37 -18.25
N GLN A 101 6.55 16.76 -19.29
CA GLN A 101 5.94 17.46 -20.43
C GLN A 101 4.73 18.32 -20.06
N TRP A 102 3.86 17.85 -19.18
CA TRP A 102 2.54 18.46 -18.97
C TRP A 102 2.54 19.54 -17.90
N TYR A 103 3.29 19.33 -16.82
CA TYR A 103 3.35 20.23 -15.67
C TYR A 103 4.68 20.98 -15.55
N GLY A 104 5.66 20.67 -16.39
CA GLY A 104 6.98 21.28 -16.30
C GLY A 104 7.74 20.85 -15.05
N THR A 105 7.42 19.68 -14.48
CA THR A 105 8.08 19.23 -13.24
C THR A 105 9.55 18.92 -13.51
N GLN A 106 10.44 19.63 -12.84
CA GLN A 106 11.88 19.41 -12.92
C GLN A 106 12.27 18.16 -12.12
N TYR A 107 12.95 17.20 -12.74
CA TYR A 107 13.40 15.98 -12.08
C TYR A 107 14.72 15.45 -12.65
N LYS A 108 15.30 14.49 -11.93
CA LYS A 108 16.45 13.71 -12.36
C LYS A 108 16.15 12.24 -12.12
N GLN A 109 16.63 11.37 -13.01
CA GLN A 109 16.50 9.93 -12.86
C GLN A 109 17.87 9.27 -12.90
N GLU A 110 18.16 8.47 -11.87
CA GLU A 110 19.41 7.74 -11.72
C GLU A 110 19.11 6.28 -11.40
N ALA A 111 20.00 5.38 -11.84
CA ALA A 111 19.99 4.01 -11.38
C ALA A 111 20.47 3.99 -9.92
N ILE A 112 19.77 3.25 -9.07
CA ILE A 112 20.22 3.07 -7.68
C ILE A 112 21.52 2.26 -7.72
N PRO A 113 22.62 2.75 -7.11
CA PRO A 113 23.88 2.03 -7.06
C PRO A 113 23.72 0.62 -6.45
N GLU A 114 24.39 -0.37 -7.03
CA GLU A 114 24.27 -1.77 -6.59
C GLU A 114 24.77 -1.96 -5.16
N ASP A 115 25.74 -1.19 -4.69
CA ASP A 115 26.18 -1.20 -3.28
C ASP A 115 25.07 -0.80 -2.31
N ILE A 116 24.22 0.17 -2.69
CA ILE A 116 23.07 0.58 -1.89
C ILE A 116 21.99 -0.50 -1.92
N ILE A 117 21.73 -1.08 -3.10
CA ILE A 117 20.78 -2.19 -3.21
C ILE A 117 21.26 -3.38 -2.38
N GLN A 118 22.53 -3.78 -2.50
CA GLN A 118 23.13 -4.90 -1.74
C GLN A 118 23.19 -4.62 -0.24
N GLY A 119 23.48 -3.38 0.17
CA GLY A 119 23.36 -2.97 1.58
C GLY A 119 21.92 -3.06 2.11
N CYS A 120 20.93 -3.05 1.21
CA CYS A 120 19.53 -3.30 1.53
C CYS A 120 19.12 -4.77 1.34
N LYS A 121 19.86 -5.57 0.55
CA LYS A 121 19.69 -7.03 0.43
C LYS A 121 20.19 -7.66 1.72
N ILE A 122 19.43 -8.61 2.22
CA ILE A 122 19.77 -9.31 3.47
C ILE A 122 19.82 -10.80 3.14
N ASN A 123 20.97 -11.42 3.38
CA ASN A 123 21.14 -12.87 3.29
C ASN A 123 20.14 -13.55 4.25
N ARG A 124 19.30 -14.45 3.70
CA ARG A 124 18.56 -15.42 4.52
C ARG A 124 19.61 -16.28 5.23
N LEU A 125 19.71 -16.17 6.55
CA LEU A 125 20.29 -17.21 7.40
C LEU A 125 19.30 -18.37 7.49
#